data_AF-A0A3D9HYE6-F1
#
_entry.id   AF-A0A3D9HYE6-F1
#
_cell.length_a   1.000
_cell.length_b   1.000
_cell.length_c   1.000
_cell.angle_alpha   90.00
_cell.angle_beta   90.00
_cell.angle_gamma   90.00
#
_symmetry.space_group_name_H-M   'P 1'
#
loop_
_entity.id
_entity.type
_entity.pdbx_description
1 polymer ?
#
loop_
_entity_poly.entity_id
_entity_poly.type
_entity_poly.pdbx_seq_one_letter_code
_entity_poly.pdbx_strand_id
1 'polypeptide(L)'
;MFKSIKDRLFIPHQASMEYHEKLKEKIVEQRLEYNKVADEINKNFNDLKIILSTKRLNLALDTFDSDIDDIKSKIIRHIDEKRSTHPDLEKFSTELATLFSGNVGEPYSQEKLNEIYTLGETRYSMRVPPGFGDIKEKEKRPPRSIDGLIYTDLYGDLVMWNQLIEKANSTEPPRPLIFITEDLTKGDWIQLYKDTKIKIGVHPALRQEFAKRTNGCKFSVYSIEEFLQSSEKYLTDSNVNPIEMKKAIENVKEVDLINEVSSNINEQNKRIDLSHLTLRTRKQTSMQQLKKTLKTLILSQKDQLVKMKFFLEYSLIESDPEYSFNEKYQKLSTLQDQLLSEPEN
;
A
#
# COMPACT_ATOMS: atom_id res chain seq x y z
N MET A 1 1.82 3.90 -33.48
CA MET A 1 3.27 3.96 -33.16
C MET A 1 3.93 2.59 -33.04
N PHE A 2 3.68 1.78 -31.99
CA PHE A 2 4.47 0.54 -31.78
C PHE A 2 4.51 -0.42 -33.00
N LYS A 3 3.42 -0.49 -33.77
CA LYS A 3 3.37 -1.24 -35.05
C LYS A 3 4.43 -0.77 -36.07
N SER A 4 4.72 0.53 -36.16
CA SER A 4 5.70 1.07 -37.12
C SER A 4 7.15 0.82 -36.70
N ILE A 5 7.37 0.35 -35.47
CA ILE A 5 8.70 0.09 -34.92
C ILE A 5 8.84 -1.36 -34.47
N LYS A 6 7.96 -2.25 -34.96
CA LYS A 6 7.84 -3.65 -34.53
C LYS A 6 9.19 -4.37 -34.52
N ASP A 7 10.00 -4.20 -35.55
CA ASP A 7 11.30 -4.88 -35.68
C ASP A 7 12.36 -4.42 -34.68
N ARG A 8 12.08 -3.35 -33.93
CA ARG A 8 12.93 -2.80 -32.87
C ARG A 8 12.37 -3.09 -31.47
N LEU A 9 11.21 -3.74 -31.38
CA LEU A 9 10.62 -4.13 -30.12
C LEU A 9 11.19 -5.45 -29.63
N PHE A 10 11.29 -5.57 -28.32
CA PHE A 10 11.68 -6.80 -27.65
C PHE A 10 11.04 -6.83 -26.27
N ILE A 11 10.56 -8.01 -25.86
CA ILE A 11 10.12 -8.25 -24.49
C ILE A 11 10.92 -9.44 -23.91
N PRO A 12 11.63 -9.26 -22.78
CA PRO A 12 12.27 -10.37 -22.10
C PRO A 12 11.25 -11.47 -21.75
N HIS A 13 11.63 -12.74 -21.84
CA HIS A 13 10.77 -13.85 -21.44
C HIS A 13 10.26 -13.68 -20.01
N GLN A 14 11.13 -13.24 -19.09
CA GLN A 14 10.73 -13.01 -17.70
C GLN A 14 9.55 -12.02 -17.59
N ALA A 15 9.59 -10.93 -18.38
CA ALA A 15 8.53 -9.92 -18.37
C ALA A 15 7.23 -10.44 -19.03
N SER A 16 7.33 -11.18 -20.14
CA SER A 16 6.15 -11.74 -20.80
C SER A 16 5.48 -12.81 -19.92
N MET A 17 6.26 -13.65 -19.26
CA MET A 17 5.78 -14.64 -18.31
C MET A 17 5.01 -13.98 -17.16
N GLU A 18 5.62 -13.00 -16.47
CA GLU A 18 4.96 -12.28 -15.37
C GLU A 18 3.68 -11.55 -15.81
N TYR A 19 3.67 -11.00 -17.02
CA TYR A 19 2.47 -10.40 -17.61
C TYR A 19 1.35 -11.43 -17.76
N HIS A 20 1.63 -12.59 -18.35
CA HIS A 20 0.61 -13.61 -18.61
C HIS A 20 0.08 -14.25 -17.34
N GLU A 21 0.92 -14.41 -16.30
CA GLU A 21 0.48 -14.89 -14.99
C GLU A 21 -0.55 -13.96 -14.35
N LYS A 22 -0.29 -12.65 -14.39
CA LYS A 22 -1.15 -11.63 -13.78
C LYS A 22 -2.34 -11.25 -14.65
N LEU A 23 -2.31 -11.56 -15.95
CA LEU A 23 -3.32 -11.11 -16.91
C LEU A 23 -4.73 -11.55 -16.53
N LYS A 24 -4.94 -12.83 -16.20
CA LYS A 24 -6.27 -13.35 -15.87
C LYS A 24 -6.82 -12.70 -14.61
N GLU A 25 -5.98 -12.56 -13.59
CA GLU A 25 -6.32 -11.85 -12.36
C GLU A 25 -6.73 -10.41 -12.66
N LYS A 26 -5.95 -9.67 -13.46
CA LYS A 26 -6.27 -8.29 -13.84
C LYS A 26 -7.55 -8.15 -14.68
N ILE A 27 -7.84 -9.10 -15.56
CA ILE A 27 -9.12 -9.14 -16.30
C ILE A 27 -10.29 -9.29 -15.32
N VAL A 28 -10.18 -10.18 -14.34
CA VAL A 28 -11.23 -10.38 -13.33
C VAL A 28 -11.35 -9.17 -12.41
N GLU A 29 -10.24 -8.64 -11.91
CA GLU A 29 -10.21 -7.43 -11.08
C GLU A 29 -10.93 -6.27 -11.77
N GLN A 30 -10.60 -5.98 -13.03
CA GLN A 30 -11.25 -4.89 -13.79
C GLN A 30 -12.78 -5.09 -13.87
N ARG A 31 -13.24 -6.31 -14.13
CA ARG A 31 -14.68 -6.62 -14.19
C ARG A 31 -15.38 -6.41 -12.85
N LEU A 32 -14.69 -6.72 -11.76
CA LEU A 32 -15.23 -6.59 -10.40
C LEU A 32 -15.13 -5.16 -9.86
N GLU A 33 -14.14 -4.38 -10.27
CA GLU A 33 -13.89 -3.03 -9.75
C GLU A 33 -15.07 -2.09 -10.01
N TYR A 34 -15.68 -2.17 -11.19
CA TYR A 34 -16.89 -1.43 -11.51
C TYR A 34 -18.05 -1.75 -10.55
N ASN A 35 -18.24 -3.03 -10.21
CA ASN A 35 -19.26 -3.43 -9.26
C ASN A 35 -18.94 -2.91 -7.86
N LYS A 36 -17.68 -3.03 -7.42
CA LYS A 36 -17.25 -2.52 -6.11
C LYS A 36 -17.49 -1.02 -5.97
N VAL A 37 -17.10 -0.24 -6.98
CA VAL A 37 -17.31 1.22 -6.98
C VAL A 37 -18.81 1.55 -6.95
N ALA A 38 -19.62 0.85 -7.74
CA ALA A 38 -21.08 1.01 -7.71
C ALA A 38 -21.68 0.67 -6.34
N ASP A 39 -21.25 -0.43 -5.72
CA ASP A 39 -21.70 -0.88 -4.40
C ASP A 39 -21.28 0.11 -3.29
N GLU A 40 -20.06 0.65 -3.34
CA GLU A 40 -19.58 1.65 -2.40
C GLU A 40 -20.35 2.97 -2.52
N ILE A 41 -20.62 3.41 -3.74
CA ILE A 41 -21.47 4.58 -4.00
C ILE A 41 -22.88 4.34 -3.46
N ASN A 42 -23.47 3.19 -3.75
CA ASN A 42 -24.79 2.80 -3.25
C ASN A 42 -24.85 2.88 -1.72
N LYS A 43 -23.84 2.33 -1.04
CA LYS A 43 -23.71 2.37 0.41
C LYS A 43 -23.59 3.80 0.93
N ASN A 44 -22.68 4.60 0.38
CA ASN A 44 -22.44 5.97 0.83
C ASN A 44 -23.69 6.86 0.70
N PHE A 45 -24.46 6.70 -0.39
CA PHE A 45 -25.73 7.41 -0.55
C PHE A 45 -26.80 6.94 0.45
N ASN A 46 -26.85 5.64 0.77
CA ASN A 46 -27.76 5.14 1.80
C ASN A 46 -27.39 5.67 3.20
N ASP A 47 -26.09 5.68 3.52
CA ASP A 47 -25.57 6.23 4.78
C ASP A 47 -25.90 7.73 4.90
N LEU A 48 -25.79 8.48 3.80
CA LEU A 48 -26.20 9.89 3.73
C LEU A 48 -27.69 10.07 4.06
N LYS A 49 -28.58 9.26 3.46
CA LYS A 49 -30.02 9.29 3.77
C LYS A 49 -30.31 8.97 5.24
N ILE A 50 -29.61 8.01 5.82
CA ILE A 50 -29.73 7.68 7.25
C ILE A 50 -29.32 8.88 8.11
N ILE A 51 -28.21 9.56 7.79
CA ILE A 51 -27.76 10.75 8.54
C ILE A 51 -28.80 11.87 8.47
N LEU A 52 -29.36 12.13 7.28
CA LEU A 52 -30.35 13.19 7.06
C LEU A 52 -31.68 12.90 7.77
N SER A 53 -32.11 11.64 7.84
CA SER A 53 -33.33 11.24 8.54
C SER A 53 -33.17 11.15 10.07
N THR A 54 -31.99 10.79 10.58
CA THR A 54 -31.73 10.61 12.01
C THR A 54 -31.38 11.90 12.74
N LYS A 55 -30.72 12.84 12.07
CA LYS A 55 -30.54 14.19 12.61
C LYS A 55 -31.84 14.95 12.33
N ARG A 56 -32.59 15.29 13.38
CA ARG A 56 -33.84 16.10 13.37
C ARG A 56 -33.65 17.50 12.74
N LEU A 57 -33.26 17.53 11.48
CA LEU A 57 -33.17 18.70 10.65
C LEU A 57 -34.52 18.77 9.93
N ASN A 58 -35.33 19.78 10.25
CA ASN A 58 -36.55 20.12 9.51
C ASN A 58 -36.20 20.69 8.13
N LEU A 59 -35.35 19.99 7.38
CA LEU A 59 -35.15 20.20 5.96
C LEU A 59 -36.36 19.56 5.26
N ALA A 60 -36.84 20.13 4.16
CA ALA A 60 -37.88 19.50 3.36
C ALA A 60 -37.34 18.17 2.78
N LEU A 61 -37.45 17.08 3.54
CA LEU A 61 -36.75 15.82 3.28
C LEU A 61 -37.16 15.19 1.95
N ASP A 62 -38.42 15.38 1.52
CA ASP A 62 -38.97 14.78 0.30
C ASP A 62 -38.26 15.25 -0.98
N THR A 63 -37.88 16.54 -1.07
CA THR A 63 -37.16 17.07 -2.23
C THR A 63 -35.69 16.63 -2.22
N PHE A 64 -35.07 16.57 -1.04
CA PHE A 64 -33.68 16.13 -0.88
C PHE A 64 -33.49 14.65 -1.19
N ASP A 65 -34.44 13.79 -0.80
CA ASP A 65 -34.38 12.36 -1.11
C ASP A 65 -34.44 12.11 -2.62
N SER A 66 -35.31 12.84 -3.33
CA SER A 66 -35.39 12.79 -4.79
C SER A 66 -34.11 13.30 -5.45
N ASP A 67 -33.54 14.41 -4.98
CA ASP A 67 -32.28 14.95 -5.51
C ASP A 67 -31.11 13.99 -5.29
N ILE A 68 -31.05 13.35 -4.11
CA ILE A 68 -30.06 12.32 -3.79
C ILE A 68 -30.18 11.13 -4.74
N ASP A 69 -31.40 10.63 -4.98
CA ASP A 69 -31.62 9.50 -5.87
C ASP A 69 -31.31 9.83 -7.33
N ASP A 70 -31.59 11.06 -7.78
CA ASP A 70 -31.23 11.52 -9.12
C ASP A 70 -29.71 11.62 -9.30
N ILE A 71 -29.00 12.23 -8.34
CA ILE A 71 -27.53 12.30 -8.37
C ILE A 71 -26.92 10.90 -8.37
N LYS A 72 -27.39 10.03 -7.48
CA LYS A 72 -26.95 8.63 -7.39
C LYS A 72 -27.15 7.92 -8.73
N SER A 73 -28.34 8.02 -9.31
CA SER A 73 -28.68 7.38 -10.59
C SER A 73 -27.82 7.89 -11.74
N LYS A 74 -27.54 9.20 -11.79
CA LYS A 74 -26.64 9.79 -12.79
C LYS A 74 -25.22 9.25 -12.68
N ILE A 75 -24.70 9.09 -11.46
CA ILE A 75 -23.35 8.54 -11.22
C ILE A 75 -23.30 7.07 -11.62
N ILE A 76 -24.26 6.25 -11.17
CA ILE A 76 -24.32 4.82 -11.52
C ILE A 76 -24.42 4.64 -13.04
N ARG A 77 -25.25 5.44 -13.72
CA ARG A 77 -25.34 5.42 -15.18
C ARG A 77 -24.01 5.73 -15.85
N HIS A 78 -23.26 6.73 -15.37
CA HIS A 78 -21.92 7.03 -15.90
C HIS A 78 -20.94 5.87 -15.69
N ILE A 79 -21.03 5.18 -14.55
CA ILE A 79 -20.19 4.01 -14.25
C ILE A 79 -20.50 2.88 -15.24
N ASP A 80 -21.78 2.60 -15.49
CA ASP A 80 -22.22 1.56 -16.43
C ASP A 80 -21.85 1.92 -17.89
N GLU A 81 -22.02 3.18 -18.29
CA GLU A 81 -21.56 3.68 -19.58
C GLU A 81 -20.05 3.46 -19.74
N LYS A 82 -19.26 3.88 -18.74
CA LYS A 82 -17.79 3.69 -18.77
C LYS A 82 -17.41 2.22 -18.80
N ARG A 83 -18.07 1.38 -18.01
CA ARG A 83 -17.89 -0.08 -18.01
C ARG A 83 -18.11 -0.68 -19.40
N SER A 84 -19.16 -0.26 -20.09
CA SER A 84 -19.48 -0.76 -21.45
C SER A 84 -18.46 -0.33 -22.51
N THR A 85 -17.81 0.82 -22.30
CA THR A 85 -16.78 1.36 -23.20
C THR A 85 -15.36 1.03 -22.77
N HIS A 86 -15.18 0.34 -21.63
CA HIS A 86 -13.85 0.06 -21.10
C HIS A 86 -13.11 -0.90 -22.05
N PRO A 87 -11.82 -0.67 -22.32
CA PRO A 87 -11.04 -1.56 -23.17
C PRO A 87 -11.13 -3.02 -22.72
N ASP A 88 -11.45 -3.89 -23.68
CA ASP A 88 -11.41 -5.33 -23.50
C ASP A 88 -9.95 -5.78 -23.42
N LEU A 89 -9.49 -6.05 -22.20
CA LEU A 89 -8.12 -6.51 -21.93
C LEU A 89 -7.80 -7.85 -22.60
N GLU A 90 -8.79 -8.72 -22.83
CA GLU A 90 -8.58 -10.01 -23.48
C GLU A 90 -8.28 -9.81 -24.98
N LYS A 91 -9.09 -8.96 -25.63
CA LYS A 91 -8.81 -8.52 -27.00
C LYS A 91 -7.47 -7.81 -27.10
N PHE A 92 -7.18 -6.87 -26.21
CA PHE A 92 -5.93 -6.12 -26.22
C PHE A 92 -4.71 -7.02 -25.98
N SER A 93 -4.82 -8.03 -25.11
CA SER A 93 -3.76 -9.01 -24.89
C SER A 93 -3.43 -9.80 -26.16
N THR A 94 -4.44 -10.17 -26.94
CA THR A 94 -4.26 -10.85 -28.23
C THR A 94 -3.54 -9.96 -29.25
N GLU A 95 -3.91 -8.67 -29.30
CA GLU A 95 -3.24 -7.69 -30.16
C GLU A 95 -1.78 -7.45 -29.75
N LEU A 96 -1.49 -7.39 -28.45
CA LEU A 96 -0.13 -7.31 -27.92
C LEU A 96 0.70 -8.55 -28.25
N ALA A 97 0.14 -9.75 -28.05
CA ALA A 97 0.81 -10.99 -28.41
C ALA A 97 1.17 -11.02 -29.90
N THR A 98 0.27 -10.54 -30.76
CA THR A 98 0.50 -10.42 -32.21
C THR A 98 1.61 -9.40 -32.53
N LEU A 99 1.64 -8.28 -31.82
CA LEU A 99 2.66 -7.23 -31.98
C LEU A 99 4.06 -7.73 -31.60
N PHE A 100 4.18 -8.49 -30.52
CA PHE A 100 5.45 -9.03 -30.03
C PHE A 100 5.79 -10.43 -30.57
N SER A 101 4.96 -11.00 -31.43
CA SER A 101 5.24 -12.30 -32.06
C SER A 101 6.59 -12.28 -32.78
N GLY A 102 7.49 -13.18 -32.40
CA GLY A 102 8.88 -13.26 -32.87
C GLY A 102 9.87 -12.32 -32.17
N ASN A 103 9.40 -11.48 -31.25
CA ASN A 103 10.19 -10.49 -30.50
C ASN A 103 10.15 -10.71 -28.99
N VAL A 104 9.88 -11.95 -28.56
CA VAL A 104 9.95 -12.37 -27.15
C VAL A 104 11.28 -13.08 -26.93
N GLY A 105 11.92 -12.87 -25.79
CA GLY A 105 13.10 -13.64 -25.40
C GLY A 105 12.76 -15.12 -25.18
N GLU A 106 13.77 -15.98 -25.31
CA GLU A 106 13.61 -17.40 -24.98
C GLU A 106 13.66 -17.62 -23.47
N PRO A 107 12.95 -18.64 -22.94
CA PRO A 107 13.11 -19.06 -21.55
C PRO A 107 14.54 -19.52 -21.29
N TYR A 108 15.03 -19.26 -20.08
CA TYR A 108 16.28 -19.85 -19.62
C TYR A 108 16.07 -21.26 -19.09
N SER A 109 17.04 -22.13 -19.34
CA SER A 109 17.16 -23.43 -18.68
C SER A 109 17.26 -23.27 -17.16
N GLN A 110 16.91 -24.31 -16.39
CA GLN A 110 17.00 -24.27 -14.94
C GLN A 110 18.43 -24.02 -14.45
N GLU A 111 19.43 -24.55 -15.13
CA GLU A 111 20.85 -24.36 -14.82
C GLU A 111 21.21 -22.87 -14.89
N LYS A 112 20.83 -22.21 -15.98
CA LYS A 112 21.04 -20.78 -16.19
C LYS A 112 20.31 -19.92 -15.15
N LEU A 113 19.09 -20.28 -14.79
CA LEU A 113 18.34 -19.61 -13.72
C LEU A 113 19.08 -19.73 -12.38
N ASN A 114 19.52 -20.94 -12.02
CA ASN A 114 20.25 -21.19 -10.77
C ASN A 114 21.58 -20.43 -10.70
N GLU A 115 22.31 -20.32 -11.81
CA GLU A 115 23.52 -19.47 -11.91
C GLU A 115 23.19 -18.01 -11.58
N ILE A 116 22.12 -17.48 -12.17
CA ILE A 116 21.67 -16.10 -11.96
C ILE A 116 21.25 -15.88 -10.51
N TYR A 117 20.54 -16.84 -9.90
CA TYR A 117 20.10 -16.75 -8.50
C TYR A 117 21.27 -16.74 -7.52
N THR A 118 22.24 -17.63 -7.72
CA THR A 118 23.48 -17.67 -6.92
C THR A 118 24.24 -16.34 -7.01
N LEU A 119 24.36 -15.78 -8.21
CA LEU A 119 24.94 -14.44 -8.39
C LEU A 119 24.08 -13.36 -7.71
N GLY A 120 22.76 -13.50 -7.79
CA GLY A 120 21.77 -12.60 -7.20
C GLY A 120 21.92 -12.45 -5.69
N GLU A 121 22.16 -13.54 -4.95
CA GLU A 121 22.45 -13.49 -3.50
C GLU A 121 23.60 -12.53 -3.17
N THR A 122 24.71 -12.69 -3.89
CA THR A 122 25.90 -11.83 -3.72
C THR A 122 25.59 -10.40 -4.15
N ARG A 123 24.95 -10.20 -5.30
CA ARG A 123 24.59 -8.86 -5.80
C ARG A 123 23.68 -8.10 -4.83
N TYR A 124 22.66 -8.76 -4.28
CA TYR A 124 21.63 -8.12 -3.47
C TYR A 124 22.12 -7.78 -2.07
N SER A 125 22.97 -8.63 -1.47
CA SER A 125 23.65 -8.30 -0.22
C SER A 125 24.52 -7.04 -0.32
N MET A 126 25.09 -6.78 -1.51
CA MET A 126 25.86 -5.57 -1.81
C MET A 126 25.04 -4.44 -2.47
N ARG A 127 23.71 -4.60 -2.59
CA ARG A 127 22.78 -3.66 -3.24
C ARG A 127 23.20 -3.29 -4.67
N VAL A 128 23.70 -4.26 -5.42
CA VAL A 128 24.02 -4.12 -6.85
C VAL A 128 22.73 -4.29 -7.66
N PRO A 129 22.34 -3.32 -8.50
CA PRO A 129 21.09 -3.37 -9.28
C PRO A 129 21.12 -4.41 -10.42
N PRO A 130 19.98 -4.76 -11.02
CA PRO A 130 18.63 -4.33 -10.66
C PRO A 130 17.94 -5.30 -9.67
N GLY A 131 16.85 -4.85 -9.04
CA GLY A 131 15.96 -5.68 -8.22
C GLY A 131 16.26 -5.72 -6.71
N PHE A 132 17.36 -5.13 -6.22
CA PHE A 132 17.61 -5.05 -4.77
C PHE A 132 16.52 -4.24 -4.03
N GLY A 133 15.79 -3.37 -4.74
CA GLY A 133 14.69 -2.59 -4.18
C GLY A 133 13.52 -3.46 -3.72
N ASP A 134 13.39 -4.66 -4.28
CA ASP A 134 12.24 -5.55 -4.09
C ASP A 134 12.44 -6.61 -3.01
N ILE A 135 13.62 -6.68 -2.38
CA ILE A 135 13.97 -7.73 -1.41
C ILE A 135 12.88 -7.86 -0.34
N LYS A 136 12.48 -6.74 0.28
CA LYS A 136 11.49 -6.74 1.37
C LYS A 136 10.13 -7.30 0.95
N GLU A 137 9.74 -7.14 -0.31
CA GLU A 137 8.45 -7.58 -0.84
C GLU A 137 8.49 -9.02 -1.33
N LYS A 138 9.57 -9.41 -2.02
CA LYS A 138 9.65 -10.66 -2.76
C LYS A 138 10.34 -11.80 -2.00
N GLU A 139 11.18 -11.52 -1.00
CA GLU A 139 11.91 -12.55 -0.23
C GLU A 139 10.99 -13.57 0.46
N LYS A 140 9.77 -13.14 0.83
CA LYS A 140 8.79 -14.01 1.50
C LYS A 140 7.94 -14.84 0.54
N ARG A 141 8.08 -14.64 -0.77
CA ARG A 141 7.27 -15.35 -1.76
C ARG A 141 7.90 -16.71 -2.06
N PRO A 142 7.12 -17.80 -2.01
CA PRO A 142 7.66 -19.10 -2.35
C PRO A 142 8.04 -19.17 -3.84
N PRO A 143 9.06 -19.97 -4.20
CA PRO A 143 9.33 -20.28 -5.60
C PRO A 143 8.11 -20.91 -6.28
N ARG A 144 8.02 -20.74 -7.60
CA ARG A 144 6.89 -21.20 -8.41
C ARG A 144 7.38 -22.09 -9.54
N SER A 145 6.59 -23.11 -9.87
CA SER A 145 6.88 -23.97 -11.02
C SER A 145 6.04 -23.55 -12.22
N ILE A 146 6.71 -23.24 -13.33
CA ILE A 146 6.08 -22.82 -14.59
C ILE A 146 6.77 -23.61 -15.70
N ASP A 147 6.00 -24.39 -16.45
CA ASP A 147 6.49 -25.22 -17.56
C ASP A 147 7.70 -26.12 -17.18
N GLY A 148 7.66 -26.69 -15.97
CA GLY A 148 8.72 -27.57 -15.47
C GLY A 148 9.97 -26.84 -14.94
N LEU A 149 10.02 -25.51 -15.01
CA LEU A 149 11.09 -24.67 -14.46
C LEU A 149 10.67 -24.05 -13.13
N ILE A 150 11.64 -23.81 -12.25
CA ILE A 150 11.46 -23.21 -10.93
C ILE A 150 11.95 -21.75 -10.98
N TYR A 151 11.00 -20.84 -10.76
CA TYR A 151 11.23 -19.41 -10.73
C TYR A 151 11.17 -18.85 -9.30
N THR A 152 12.07 -17.93 -9.01
CA THR A 152 12.08 -17.17 -7.75
C THR A 152 11.86 -15.70 -8.06
N ASP A 153 10.70 -15.16 -7.66
CA ASP A 153 10.30 -13.77 -7.89
C ASP A 153 11.39 -12.76 -7.47
N LEU A 154 12.11 -13.06 -6.39
CA LEU A 154 13.18 -12.21 -5.85
C LEU A 154 14.18 -11.79 -6.92
N TYR A 155 14.55 -12.69 -7.84
CA TYR A 155 15.59 -12.45 -8.85
C TYR A 155 15.04 -12.14 -10.26
N GLY A 156 13.73 -11.93 -10.40
CA GLY A 156 13.09 -11.68 -11.71
C GLY A 156 13.75 -10.54 -12.48
N ASP A 157 13.98 -9.40 -11.85
CA ASP A 157 14.66 -8.24 -12.46
C ASP A 157 16.06 -8.58 -12.96
N LEU A 158 16.81 -9.43 -12.23
CA LEU A 158 18.15 -9.84 -12.61
C LEU A 158 18.13 -10.83 -13.79
N VAL A 159 17.13 -11.72 -13.85
CA VAL A 159 16.89 -12.58 -15.02
C VAL A 159 16.57 -11.72 -16.24
N MET A 160 15.65 -10.76 -16.10
CA MET A 160 15.28 -9.81 -17.14
C MET A 160 16.50 -9.02 -17.65
N TRP A 161 17.35 -8.55 -16.74
CA TRP A 161 18.58 -7.82 -17.07
C TRP A 161 19.53 -8.62 -17.96
N ASN A 162 19.72 -9.91 -17.65
CA ASN A 162 20.56 -10.78 -18.47
C ASN A 162 19.96 -10.98 -19.87
N GLN A 163 18.64 -11.14 -19.97
CA GLN A 163 17.95 -11.26 -21.26
C GLN A 163 18.06 -9.98 -22.12
N LEU A 164 18.00 -8.80 -21.50
CA LEU A 164 18.21 -7.53 -22.20
C LEU A 164 19.63 -7.41 -22.78
N ILE A 165 20.65 -7.81 -22.01
CA ILE A 165 22.05 -7.80 -22.48
C ILE A 165 22.26 -8.80 -23.62
N GLU A 166 21.71 -10.01 -23.50
CA GLU A 166 21.79 -11.02 -24.56
C GLU A 166 21.10 -10.53 -25.84
N LYS A 167 19.93 -9.87 -25.72
CA LYS A 167 19.28 -9.26 -26.88
C LYS A 167 20.15 -8.20 -27.54
N ALA A 168 20.81 -7.34 -26.77
CA ALA A 168 21.71 -6.32 -27.32
C ALA A 168 22.89 -6.94 -28.11
N ASN A 169 23.37 -8.11 -27.67
CA ASN A 169 24.44 -8.87 -28.32
C ASN A 169 23.96 -9.82 -29.42
N SER A 170 22.64 -9.94 -29.65
CA SER A 170 22.09 -10.85 -30.68
C SER A 170 22.35 -10.38 -32.12
N THR A 171 22.90 -9.18 -32.30
CA THR A 171 23.29 -8.62 -33.59
C THR A 171 24.79 -8.33 -33.61
N GLU A 172 25.38 -8.39 -34.80
CA GLU A 172 26.78 -7.97 -35.03
C GLU A 172 26.77 -6.73 -35.95
N PRO A 173 27.23 -5.55 -35.49
CA PRO A 173 27.68 -5.26 -34.13
C PRO A 173 26.54 -5.24 -33.10
N PRO A 174 26.84 -5.36 -31.78
CA PRO A 174 25.86 -5.16 -30.72
C PRO A 174 25.14 -3.82 -30.84
N ARG A 175 23.89 -3.76 -30.37
CA ARG A 175 23.05 -2.56 -30.51
C ARG A 175 22.78 -1.88 -29.16
N PRO A 176 22.70 -0.54 -29.13
CA PRO A 176 22.16 0.19 -27.99
C PRO A 176 20.74 -0.24 -27.65
N LEU A 177 20.38 -0.15 -26.36
CA LEU A 177 19.08 -0.58 -25.86
C LEU A 177 18.39 0.54 -25.07
N ILE A 178 17.11 0.75 -25.37
CA ILE A 178 16.19 1.59 -24.59
C ILE A 178 15.26 0.64 -23.84
N PHE A 179 15.33 0.67 -22.51
CA PHE A 179 14.43 -0.07 -21.64
C PHE A 179 13.30 0.86 -21.19
N ILE A 180 12.06 0.44 -21.43
CA ILE A 180 10.87 1.22 -21.08
C ILE A 180 10.25 0.57 -19.84
N THR A 181 10.15 1.31 -18.75
CA THR A 181 9.58 0.82 -17.48
C THR A 181 9.00 1.97 -16.67
N GLU A 182 7.94 1.69 -15.91
CA GLU A 182 7.40 2.62 -14.91
C GLU A 182 8.04 2.41 -13.52
N ASP A 183 8.91 1.41 -13.36
CA ASP A 183 9.64 1.18 -12.11
C ASP A 183 10.89 2.08 -12.00
N LEU A 184 10.65 3.38 -11.81
CA LEU A 184 11.70 4.41 -11.79
C LEU A 184 11.92 5.02 -10.41
N THR A 185 11.22 4.53 -9.39
CA THR A 185 11.22 5.12 -8.03
C THR A 185 11.97 4.31 -6.99
N LYS A 186 12.40 3.08 -7.31
CA LYS A 186 13.06 2.18 -6.36
C LYS A 186 14.57 2.37 -6.24
N GLY A 187 15.17 3.11 -7.16
CA GLY A 187 16.59 3.47 -7.10
C GLY A 187 17.54 2.40 -7.63
N ASP A 188 17.05 1.38 -8.32
CA ASP A 188 17.83 0.26 -8.85
C ASP A 188 18.02 0.34 -10.37
N TRP A 189 16.97 0.66 -11.14
CA TRP A 189 17.09 0.95 -12.57
C TRP A 189 17.60 2.37 -12.86
N ILE A 190 17.15 3.33 -12.05
CA ILE A 190 17.50 4.75 -12.10
C ILE A 190 18.20 5.14 -10.79
N GLN A 191 19.24 5.97 -10.89
CA GLN A 191 19.82 6.61 -9.72
C GLN A 191 18.97 7.80 -9.28
N LEU A 192 18.60 7.81 -8.00
CA LEU A 192 17.86 8.89 -7.36
C LEU A 192 18.81 9.80 -6.57
N TYR A 193 18.46 11.08 -6.47
CA TYR A 193 19.20 12.02 -5.63
C TYR A 193 18.87 11.78 -4.15
N LYS A 194 19.81 11.18 -3.41
CA LYS A 194 19.64 10.84 -1.99
C LYS A 194 18.34 10.05 -1.78
N ASP A 195 17.56 10.41 -0.76
CA ASP A 195 16.24 9.83 -0.45
C ASP A 195 15.08 10.59 -1.12
N THR A 196 15.36 11.37 -2.18
CA THR A 196 14.33 12.09 -2.94
C THR A 196 13.86 11.28 -4.14
N LYS A 197 12.72 11.64 -4.73
CA LYS A 197 12.23 11.06 -6.00
C LYS A 197 12.84 11.72 -7.25
N ILE A 198 13.87 12.56 -7.09
CA ILE A 198 14.50 13.26 -8.22
C ILE A 198 15.40 12.29 -8.97
N LYS A 199 15.07 12.00 -10.23
CA LYS A 199 15.83 11.13 -11.14
C LYS A 199 17.10 11.84 -11.61
N ILE A 200 18.27 11.23 -11.41
CA ILE A 200 19.56 11.71 -11.97
C ILE A 200 19.80 11.09 -13.34
N GLY A 201 19.43 9.81 -13.52
CA GLY A 201 19.58 9.06 -14.77
C GLY A 201 19.80 7.58 -14.51
N VAL A 202 20.08 6.79 -15.56
CA VAL A 202 20.33 5.35 -15.45
C VAL A 202 21.38 5.05 -14.39
N HIS A 203 21.11 4.06 -13.54
CA HIS A 203 22.02 3.67 -12.47
C HIS A 203 23.44 3.41 -13.01
N PRO A 204 24.49 4.05 -12.45
CA PRO A 204 25.86 3.98 -12.98
C PRO A 204 26.39 2.54 -13.15
N ALA A 205 26.12 1.68 -12.17
CA ALA A 205 26.49 0.26 -12.22
C ALA A 205 25.89 -0.48 -13.43
N LEU A 206 24.61 -0.25 -13.74
CA LEU A 206 23.95 -0.86 -14.91
C LEU A 206 24.56 -0.34 -16.21
N ARG A 207 24.82 0.96 -16.29
CA ARG A 207 25.44 1.59 -17.47
C ARG A 207 26.84 1.01 -17.73
N GLN A 208 27.66 0.89 -16.70
CA GLN A 208 29.01 0.31 -16.80
C GLN A 208 28.96 -1.17 -17.17
N GLU A 209 28.10 -1.96 -16.50
CA GLU A 209 27.97 -3.38 -16.77
C GLU A 209 27.49 -3.64 -18.20
N PHE A 210 26.47 -2.91 -18.66
CA PHE A 210 25.96 -3.03 -20.02
C PHE A 210 27.04 -2.70 -21.04
N ALA A 211 27.71 -1.54 -20.92
CA ALA A 211 28.78 -1.16 -21.84
C ALA A 211 29.90 -2.21 -21.89
N LYS A 212 30.31 -2.75 -20.72
CA LYS A 212 31.32 -3.81 -20.65
C LYS A 212 30.88 -5.10 -21.37
N ARG A 213 29.61 -5.48 -21.22
CA ARG A 213 29.05 -6.72 -21.79
C ARG A 213 28.58 -6.59 -23.25
N THR A 214 28.55 -5.38 -23.81
CA THR A 214 27.99 -5.09 -25.15
C THR A 214 28.92 -4.25 -26.03
N ASN A 215 30.24 -4.41 -25.85
CA ASN A 215 31.27 -3.71 -26.63
C ASN A 215 31.09 -2.17 -26.69
N GLY A 216 30.73 -1.57 -25.56
CA GLY A 216 30.58 -0.12 -25.42
C GLY A 216 29.20 0.45 -25.80
N CYS A 217 28.18 -0.39 -26.05
CA CYS A 217 26.85 0.10 -26.38
C CYS A 217 26.20 0.91 -25.23
N LYS A 218 25.29 1.81 -25.62
CA LYS A 218 24.55 2.65 -24.68
C LYS A 218 23.30 1.94 -24.17
N PHE A 219 23.05 2.08 -22.87
CA PHE A 219 21.81 1.67 -22.22
C PHE A 219 21.07 2.90 -21.69
N SER A 220 19.78 3.00 -21.98
CA SER A 220 18.92 4.07 -21.48
C SER A 220 17.63 3.51 -20.91
N VAL A 221 17.07 4.19 -19.93
CA VAL A 221 15.82 3.81 -19.26
C VAL A 221 14.86 4.99 -19.37
N TYR A 222 13.63 4.72 -19.79
CA TYR A 222 12.58 5.72 -20.03
C TYR A 222 11.27 5.27 -19.37
N SER A 223 10.47 6.21 -18.86
CA SER A 223 9.03 5.96 -18.69
C SER A 223 8.34 5.89 -20.06
N ILE A 224 7.10 5.40 -20.07
CA ILE A 224 6.24 5.43 -21.25
C ILE A 224 6.05 6.88 -21.72
N GLU A 225 5.84 7.83 -20.79
CA GLU A 225 5.70 9.25 -21.12
C GLU A 225 6.97 9.79 -21.81
N GLU A 226 8.15 9.59 -21.19
CA GLU A 226 9.44 10.06 -21.69
C GLU A 226 9.73 9.45 -23.07
N PHE A 227 9.40 8.17 -23.26
CA PHE A 227 9.56 7.47 -24.53
C PHE A 227 8.65 8.06 -25.60
N LEU A 228 7.37 8.26 -25.32
CA LEU A 228 6.41 8.81 -26.29
C LEU A 228 6.80 10.23 -26.71
N GLN A 229 7.16 11.10 -25.77
CA GLN A 229 7.62 12.47 -26.06
C GLN A 229 8.90 12.50 -26.90
N SER A 230 9.83 11.58 -26.63
CA SER A 230 11.06 11.47 -27.42
C SER A 230 10.76 10.91 -28.80
N SER A 231 9.85 9.94 -28.90
CA SER A 231 9.49 9.28 -30.14
C SER A 231 8.86 10.25 -31.15
N GLU A 232 8.10 11.25 -30.70
CA GLU A 232 7.56 12.31 -31.55
C GLU A 232 8.65 13.02 -32.35
N LYS A 233 9.82 13.25 -31.74
CA LYS A 233 10.96 13.94 -32.36
C LYS A 233 11.73 13.07 -33.37
N TYR A 234 11.77 11.76 -33.13
CA TYR A 234 12.65 10.84 -33.85
C TYR A 234 11.91 9.88 -34.80
N LEU A 235 10.58 9.82 -34.74
CA LEU A 235 9.74 8.95 -35.58
C LEU A 235 8.99 9.72 -36.67
N THR A 236 9.50 10.87 -37.12
CA THR A 236 8.85 11.78 -38.08
C THR A 236 8.48 11.13 -39.42
N ASP A 237 9.22 10.12 -39.87
CA ASP A 237 8.96 9.39 -41.12
C ASP A 237 8.05 8.16 -40.94
N SER A 238 7.53 7.95 -39.73
CA SER A 238 6.60 6.85 -39.45
C SER A 238 5.19 7.27 -39.83
N ASN A 239 4.36 6.34 -40.34
CA ASN A 239 2.90 6.51 -40.54
C ASN A 239 2.12 6.65 -39.19
N VAL A 240 2.68 7.38 -38.23
CA VAL A 240 2.09 7.60 -36.92
C VAL A 240 1.29 8.89 -36.96
N ASN A 241 0.00 8.78 -36.69
CA ASN A 241 -0.90 9.92 -36.62
C ASN A 241 -0.48 10.84 -35.44
N PRO A 242 -0.07 12.10 -35.70
CA PRO A 242 0.39 13.01 -34.64
C PRO A 242 -0.69 13.28 -33.58
N ILE A 243 -1.97 13.28 -33.98
CA ILE A 243 -3.10 13.50 -33.08
C ILE A 243 -3.25 12.32 -32.11
N GLU A 244 -3.08 11.09 -32.59
CA GLU A 244 -3.13 9.90 -31.74
C GLU A 244 -1.94 9.85 -30.77
N MET A 245 -0.75 10.27 -31.22
CA MET A 245 0.42 10.36 -30.35
C MET A 245 0.19 11.35 -29.22
N LYS A 246 -0.31 12.55 -29.53
CA LYS A 246 -0.59 13.58 -28.53
C LYS A 246 -1.62 13.10 -27.51
N LYS A 247 -2.71 12.47 -27.96
CA LYS A 247 -3.71 11.86 -27.08
C LYS A 247 -3.11 10.76 -26.18
N ALA A 248 -2.21 9.94 -26.71
CA ALA A 248 -1.56 8.91 -25.91
C ALA A 248 -0.70 9.51 -24.80
N ILE A 249 0.07 10.57 -25.10
CA ILE A 249 0.88 11.30 -24.10
C ILE A 249 -0.02 11.93 -23.03
N GLU A 250 -1.13 12.56 -23.43
CA GLU A 250 -2.10 13.16 -22.50
C GLU A 250 -2.72 12.11 -21.58
N ASN A 251 -3.13 10.95 -22.11
CA ASN A 251 -3.69 9.88 -21.31
C ASN A 251 -2.69 9.31 -20.28
N VAL A 252 -1.42 9.15 -20.66
CA VAL A 252 -0.38 8.67 -19.73
C VAL A 252 -0.18 9.67 -18.59
N LYS A 253 -0.11 10.97 -18.91
CA LYS A 253 -0.01 12.04 -17.90
C LYS A 253 -1.21 12.06 -16.95
N GLU A 254 -2.41 11.85 -17.46
CA GLU A 254 -3.62 11.81 -16.64
C GLU A 254 -3.58 10.64 -15.66
N VAL A 255 -3.15 9.46 -16.10
CA VAL A 255 -2.99 8.28 -15.24
C VAL A 255 -1.94 8.52 -14.16
N ASP A 256 -0.78 9.09 -14.52
CA ASP A 256 0.28 9.41 -13.56
C ASP A 256 -0.18 10.40 -12.50
N LEU A 257 -0.93 11.43 -12.91
CA LEU A 257 -1.54 12.40 -12.00
C LEU A 257 -2.55 11.74 -11.06
N ILE A 258 -3.42 10.86 -11.57
CA ILE A 258 -4.39 10.12 -10.76
C ILE A 258 -3.68 9.25 -9.72
N ASN A 259 -2.60 8.57 -10.12
CA ASN A 259 -1.81 7.74 -9.21
C ASN A 259 -1.13 8.58 -8.12
N GLU A 260 -0.59 9.75 -8.47
CA GLU A 260 0.01 10.68 -7.50
C GLU A 260 -1.03 11.18 -6.48
N VAL A 261 -2.19 11.65 -6.97
CA VAL A 261 -3.28 12.11 -6.12
C VAL A 261 -3.78 10.99 -5.20
N SER A 262 -3.95 9.78 -5.73
CA SER A 262 -4.39 8.61 -4.96
C SER A 262 -3.39 8.23 -3.87
N SER A 263 -2.08 8.26 -4.17
CA SER A 263 -1.03 8.04 -3.18
C SER A 263 -1.07 9.10 -2.07
N ASN A 264 -1.25 10.37 -2.43
CA ASN A 264 -1.33 11.47 -1.47
C ASN A 264 -2.56 11.34 -0.56
N ILE A 265 -3.73 10.98 -1.11
CA ILE A 265 -4.95 10.71 -0.34
C ILE A 265 -4.72 9.54 0.63
N ASN A 266 -4.12 8.45 0.18
CA ASN A 266 -3.82 7.30 1.04
C ASN A 266 -2.87 7.65 2.18
N GLU A 267 -1.83 8.44 1.92
CA GLU A 267 -0.94 8.94 2.98
C GLU A 267 -1.70 9.83 3.98
N GLN A 268 -2.57 10.72 3.51
CA GLN A 268 -3.40 11.55 4.37
C GLN A 268 -4.36 10.72 5.22
N ASN A 269 -5.04 9.75 4.64
CA ASN A 269 -5.93 8.83 5.37
C ASN A 269 -5.18 8.05 6.44
N LYS A 270 -3.97 7.56 6.13
CA LYS A 270 -3.12 6.87 7.12
C LYS A 270 -2.74 7.80 8.27
N ARG A 271 -2.43 9.07 7.99
CA ARG A 271 -2.17 10.09 9.03
C ARG A 271 -3.41 10.37 9.88
N ILE A 272 -4.58 10.45 9.27
CA ILE A 272 -5.87 10.62 9.95
C ILE A 272 -6.13 9.44 10.88
N ASP A 273 -5.98 8.20 10.41
CA ASP A 273 -6.16 6.98 11.22
C ASP A 273 -5.19 6.93 12.42
N LEU A 274 -3.91 7.25 12.19
CA LEU A 274 -2.90 7.37 13.25
C LEU A 274 -3.29 8.44 14.29
N SER A 275 -3.84 9.58 13.84
CA SER A 275 -4.32 10.63 14.74
C SER A 275 -5.51 10.16 15.59
N HIS A 276 -6.49 9.47 14.99
CA HIS A 276 -7.65 8.92 15.69
C HIS A 276 -7.26 7.84 16.69
N LEU A 277 -6.32 6.97 16.34
CA LEU A 277 -5.77 5.96 17.24
C LEU A 277 -5.09 6.62 18.44
N THR A 278 -4.29 7.66 18.20
CA THR A 278 -3.61 8.42 19.25
C THR A 278 -4.61 9.09 20.21
N LEU A 279 -5.67 9.70 19.68
CA LEU A 279 -6.74 10.29 20.48
C LEU A 279 -7.50 9.25 21.32
N ARG A 280 -7.80 8.07 20.76
CA ARG A 280 -8.42 6.96 21.50
C ARG A 280 -7.54 6.49 22.66
N THR A 281 -6.24 6.29 22.41
CA THR A 281 -5.28 5.88 23.45
C THR A 281 -5.20 6.91 24.57
N ARG A 282 -5.09 8.21 24.25
CA ARG A 282 -5.07 9.28 25.25
C ARG A 282 -6.33 9.27 26.13
N LYS A 283 -7.52 9.13 25.53
CA LYS A 283 -8.80 9.06 26.27
C LYS A 283 -8.83 7.85 27.21
N GLN A 284 -8.33 6.69 26.78
CA GLN A 284 -8.25 5.49 27.62
C GLN A 284 -7.30 5.70 28.81
N THR A 285 -6.12 6.28 28.59
CA THR A 285 -5.16 6.59 29.66
C THR A 285 -5.76 7.57 30.68
N SER A 286 -6.40 8.65 30.22
CA SER A 286 -7.07 9.61 31.12
C SER A 286 -8.20 8.93 31.93
N MET A 287 -8.97 8.04 31.33
CA MET A 287 -10.02 7.28 32.03
C MET A 287 -9.44 6.30 33.07
N GLN A 288 -8.32 5.65 32.77
CA GLN A 288 -7.63 4.78 33.74
C GLN A 288 -7.09 5.58 34.93
N GLN A 289 -6.52 6.76 34.67
CA GLN A 289 -6.03 7.65 35.72
C GLN A 289 -7.17 8.16 36.61
N LEU A 290 -8.30 8.57 36.01
CA LEU A 290 -9.49 8.96 36.75
C LEU A 290 -10.02 7.82 37.63
N LYS A 291 -10.09 6.59 37.11
CA LYS A 291 -10.48 5.40 37.90
C LYS A 291 -9.55 5.15 39.08
N LYS A 292 -8.24 5.30 38.89
CA LYS A 292 -7.25 5.15 39.96
C LYS A 292 -7.45 6.19 41.05
N THR A 293 -7.59 7.47 40.67
CA THR A 293 -7.84 8.56 41.63
C THR A 293 -9.15 8.37 42.38
N LEU A 294 -10.23 7.96 41.69
CA LEU A 294 -11.51 7.66 42.33
C LEU A 294 -11.38 6.55 43.37
N LYS A 295 -10.67 5.46 43.03
CA LYS A 295 -10.41 4.34 43.94
C LYS A 295 -9.66 4.81 45.20
N THR A 296 -8.62 5.62 45.04
CA THR A 296 -7.85 6.17 46.17
C THR A 296 -8.71 7.08 47.05
N LEU A 297 -9.56 7.92 46.46
CA LEU A 297 -10.46 8.79 47.22
C LEU A 297 -11.51 8.00 48.02
N ILE A 298 -12.10 6.96 47.42
CA ILE A 298 -13.05 6.06 48.09
C ILE A 298 -12.38 5.36 49.28
N LEU A 299 -11.17 4.82 49.09
CA LEU A 299 -10.41 4.18 50.17
C LEU A 299 -10.11 5.16 51.31
N SER A 300 -9.70 6.39 50.99
CA SER A 300 -9.43 7.43 51.99
C SER A 300 -10.68 7.84 52.77
N GLN A 301 -11.84 7.98 52.11
CA GLN A 301 -13.10 8.29 52.81
C GLN A 301 -13.56 7.13 53.68
N LYS A 302 -13.39 5.88 53.22
CA LYS A 302 -13.70 4.68 54.02
C LYS A 302 -12.85 4.64 55.30
N ASP A 303 -11.55 4.89 55.20
CA ASP A 303 -10.64 4.97 56.35
C ASP A 303 -11.05 6.08 57.35
N GLN A 304 -11.43 7.26 56.85
CA GLN A 304 -11.96 8.35 57.70
C GLN A 304 -13.25 7.96 58.44
N LEU A 305 -14.17 7.27 57.76
CA LEU A 305 -15.42 6.81 58.38
C LEU A 305 -15.18 5.75 59.46
N VAL A 306 -14.25 4.82 59.24
CA VAL A 306 -13.85 3.80 60.22
C VAL A 306 -13.27 4.47 61.47
N LYS A 307 -12.35 5.43 61.30
CA LYS A 307 -11.77 6.19 62.43
C LYS A 307 -12.82 6.97 63.22
N MET A 308 -13.79 7.58 62.54
CA MET A 308 -14.86 8.32 63.19
C MET A 308 -15.82 7.41 63.97
N LYS A 309 -16.16 6.24 63.41
CA LYS A 309 -16.94 5.21 64.11
C LYS A 309 -16.22 4.73 65.38
N PHE A 310 -14.92 4.43 65.28
CA PHE A 310 -14.09 4.05 66.42
C PHE A 310 -14.09 5.12 67.51
N PHE A 311 -13.90 6.39 67.14
CA PHE A 311 -13.92 7.50 68.10
C PHE A 311 -15.25 7.61 68.85
N LEU A 312 -16.38 7.47 68.14
CA LEU A 312 -17.71 7.50 68.75
C LEU A 312 -17.92 6.32 69.72
N GLU A 313 -17.55 5.10 69.32
CA GLU A 313 -17.66 3.91 70.17
C GLU A 313 -16.74 4.00 71.41
N TYR A 314 -15.51 4.51 71.23
CA TYR A 314 -14.59 4.80 72.32
C TYR A 314 -15.20 5.78 73.33
N SER A 315 -15.72 6.93 72.86
CA SER A 315 -16.32 7.94 73.73
C SER A 315 -17.56 7.43 74.46
N LEU A 316 -18.38 6.58 73.83
CA LEU A 316 -19.54 5.95 74.48
C LEU A 316 -19.11 5.01 75.61
N ILE A 317 -18.11 4.14 75.39
CA ILE A 317 -17.61 3.21 76.41
C ILE A 317 -16.98 3.97 77.59
N GLU A 318 -16.24 5.03 77.32
CA GLU A 318 -15.56 5.82 78.35
C GLU A 318 -16.55 6.58 79.25
N SER A 319 -17.60 7.15 78.65
CA SER A 319 -18.61 7.97 79.34
C SER A 319 -19.73 7.18 80.03
N ASP A 320 -19.87 5.88 79.76
CA ASP A 320 -20.92 5.04 80.34
C ASP A 320 -20.68 4.81 81.85
N PRO A 321 -21.57 5.28 82.74
CA PRO A 321 -21.42 5.12 84.19
C PRO A 321 -21.73 3.70 84.68
N GLU A 322 -22.34 2.84 83.85
CA GLU A 322 -22.70 1.47 84.23
C GLU A 322 -21.51 0.50 84.19
N TYR A 323 -20.43 0.82 83.46
CA TYR A 323 -19.23 -0.02 83.41
C TYR A 323 -18.24 0.30 84.52
N SER A 324 -17.78 -0.74 85.21
CA SER A 324 -16.62 -0.66 86.09
C SER A 324 -15.33 -0.39 85.29
N PHE A 325 -14.29 0.09 85.96
CA PHE A 325 -13.00 0.40 85.34
C PHE A 325 -12.42 -0.78 84.54
N ASN A 326 -12.52 -1.99 85.08
CA ASN A 326 -11.96 -3.18 84.45
C ASN A 326 -12.78 -3.62 83.22
N GLU A 327 -14.11 -3.42 83.24
CA GLU A 327 -14.98 -3.67 82.09
C GLU A 327 -14.75 -2.67 80.96
N LYS A 328 -14.55 -1.38 81.29
CA LYS A 328 -14.14 -0.37 80.30
C LYS A 328 -12.81 -0.74 79.66
N TYR A 329 -11.83 -1.13 80.46
CA TYR A 329 -10.51 -1.54 79.95
C TYR A 329 -10.59 -2.72 78.99
N GLN A 330 -11.34 -3.78 79.34
CA GLN A 330 -11.52 -4.94 78.45
C GLN A 330 -12.27 -4.60 77.16
N LYS A 331 -13.32 -3.78 77.24
CA LYS A 331 -14.09 -3.35 76.06
C LYS A 331 -13.27 -2.47 75.13
N LEU A 332 -12.48 -1.54 75.66
CA LEU A 332 -11.58 -0.69 74.88
C LEU A 332 -10.44 -1.50 74.25
N SER A 333 -9.86 -2.47 74.97
CA SER A 333 -8.86 -3.39 74.41
C SER A 333 -9.44 -4.18 73.23
N THR A 334 -10.66 -4.70 73.37
CA THR A 334 -11.35 -5.45 72.30
C THR A 334 -11.64 -4.56 71.08
N LEU A 335 -12.08 -3.32 71.31
CA LEU A 335 -12.34 -2.35 70.25
C LEU A 335 -11.06 -1.99 69.48
N GLN A 336 -9.94 -1.86 70.19
CA GLN A 336 -8.62 -1.60 69.60
C GLN A 336 -8.13 -2.79 68.75
N ASP A 337 -8.33 -4.02 69.23
CA ASP A 337 -8.01 -5.24 68.47
C ASP A 337 -8.90 -5.40 67.22
N GLN A 338 -10.15 -4.95 67.27
CA GLN A 338 -11.05 -4.91 66.11
C GLN A 338 -10.61 -3.91 65.04
N LEU A 339 -10.14 -2.72 65.44
CA LEU A 339 -9.58 -1.73 64.51
C LEU A 339 -8.30 -2.24 63.81
N LEU A 340 -7.46 -2.97 64.54
CA LEU A 340 -6.21 -3.54 64.03
C LEU A 340 -6.42 -4.79 63.14
N SER A 341 -7.60 -5.41 63.20
CA SER A 341 -7.94 -6.63 62.44
C SER A 341 -8.85 -6.40 61.23
N GLU A 342 -9.37 -5.18 61.01
CA GLU A 342 -10.05 -4.86 59.75
C GLU A 342 -9.04 -4.91 58.59
N PRO A 343 -9.25 -5.75 57.56
CA PRO A 343 -8.28 -5.90 56.49
C PRO A 343 -8.21 -4.65 55.60
N GLU A 344 -7.00 -4.18 55.30
CA GLU A 344 -6.71 -3.22 54.23
C GLU A 344 -7.07 -3.83 52.86
N ASN A 345 -8.33 -3.73 52.43
CA ASN A 345 -8.79 -4.08 51.08
C ASN A 345 -9.48 -2.91 50.37
#